data_AF-A0A7W2UP92-F1
#
_entry.id   AF-A0A7W2UP92-F1
#
_cell.length_a   1.000
_cell.length_b   1.000
_cell.length_c   1.000
_cell.angle_alpha   90.00
_cell.angle_beta   90.00
_cell.angle_gamma   90.00
#
_symmetry.space_group_name_H-M   'P 1'
#
loop_
_entity.id
_entity.type
_entity.pdbx_description
1 polymer ?
#
loop_
_entity_poly.entity_id
_entity_poly.type
_entity_poly.pdbx_seq_one_letter_code
_entity_poly.pdbx_strand_id
1 'polypeptide(L)' 'MDDRTDLPEGPPYADCVQCGEPTEYPATRPGATLCPVCEWQEAQRTACSG' A
#
# COMPACT_ATOMS: atom_id res chain seq x y z
N MET A 1 3.72 33.16 -12.52
CA MET A 1 2.30 32.89 -12.15
C MET A 1 2.28 31.42 -11.86
N ASP A 2 2.80 31.06 -10.70
CA ASP A 2 3.03 29.67 -10.28
C ASP A 2 2.07 29.37 -9.14
N ASP A 3 0.90 28.85 -9.51
CA ASP A 3 -0.06 28.24 -8.59
C ASP A 3 -0.68 27.01 -9.25
N ARG A 4 0.13 25.96 -9.39
CA ARG A 4 -0.37 24.59 -9.38
C ARG A 4 0.28 23.90 -8.21
N THR A 5 -0.15 24.33 -7.03
CA THR A 5 0.09 23.60 -5.79
C THR A 5 -0.52 22.21 -5.98
N ASP A 6 0.34 21.26 -6.35
CA ASP A 6 0.11 19.82 -6.30
C ASP A 6 -0.03 19.46 -4.82
N LEU A 7 -1.27 19.53 -4.31
CA LEU A 7 -1.59 18.98 -3.01
C LEU A 7 -1.86 17.50 -3.25
N PRO A 8 -1.03 16.56 -2.76
CA PRO A 8 -1.34 15.15 -2.87
C PRO A 8 -2.70 14.90 -2.22
N GLU A 9 -3.60 14.33 -3.02
CA GLU A 9 -5.06 14.39 -2.91
C GLU A 9 -5.65 13.45 -1.85
N GLY A 10 -4.96 13.20 -0.73
CA GLY A 10 -5.45 12.29 0.29
C GLY A 10 -4.54 12.17 1.51
N PRO A 11 -5.04 11.55 2.60
CA PRO A 11 -4.17 11.13 3.71
C PRO A 11 -3.02 10.29 3.17
N PRO A 12 -1.81 10.35 3.75
CA PRO A 12 -0.70 9.55 3.29
C PRO A 12 -1.11 8.08 3.34
N TYR A 13 -1.19 7.45 2.18
CA TYR A 13 -1.31 6.01 2.08
C TYR A 13 -0.05 5.38 2.65
N ALA A 14 -0.18 4.22 3.28
CA ALA A 14 1.01 3.50 3.73
C ALA A 14 1.74 2.95 2.52
N ASP A 15 3.08 2.96 2.54
CA ASP A 15 3.87 2.26 1.54
C ASP A 15 3.92 0.75 1.84
N CYS A 16 3.75 -0.06 0.80
CA CYS A 16 3.84 -1.52 0.94
C CYS A 16 5.26 -1.93 1.33
N VAL A 17 5.41 -2.70 2.40
CA VAL A 17 6.74 -3.16 2.86
C VAL A 17 7.44 -4.14 1.92
N GLN A 18 6.71 -4.73 0.95
CA GLN A 18 7.25 -5.67 -0.03
C GLN A 18 7.60 -5.04 -1.38
N CYS A 19 6.72 -4.20 -1.94
CA CYS A 19 6.94 -3.60 -3.26
C CYS A 19 7.22 -2.08 -3.24
N GLY A 20 6.99 -1.40 -2.11
CA GLY A 20 7.18 0.05 -1.99
C GLY A 20 6.11 0.91 -2.69
N GLU A 21 5.04 0.31 -3.20
CA GLU A 21 3.92 1.04 -3.80
C GLU A 21 2.95 1.56 -2.73
N PRO A 22 2.30 2.72 -2.98
CA PRO A 22 1.26 3.22 -2.09
C PRO A 22 0.10 2.23 -2.03
N THR A 23 -0.28 1.85 -0.82
CA THR A 23 -1.41 0.95 -0.58
C THR A 23 -2.74 1.71 -0.69
N GLU A 24 -3.86 0.99 -0.79
CA GLU A 24 -5.18 1.60 -0.60
C GLU A 24 -5.49 1.94 0.87
N TYR A 25 -4.61 1.54 1.79
CA TYR A 25 -4.80 1.71 3.23
C TYR A 25 -4.14 3.00 3.73
N PRO A 26 -4.79 3.74 4.65
CA PRO A 26 -4.20 4.92 5.24
C PRO A 26 -3.03 4.52 6.16
N ALA A 27 -1.95 5.30 6.16
CA ALA A 27 -0.79 5.12 7.04
C ALA A 27 -1.12 5.22 8.54
N THR A 28 -2.31 5.69 8.88
CA THR A 28 -2.83 5.74 10.24
C THR A 28 -3.37 4.41 10.74
N ARG A 29 -3.49 3.38 9.88
CA ARG A 29 -3.94 2.03 10.29
C ARG A 29 -2.79 1.27 10.94
N PRO A 30 -2.85 0.93 12.23
CA PRO A 30 -1.78 0.20 12.90
C PRO A 30 -1.76 -1.27 12.45
N GLY A 31 -0.68 -1.67 11.78
CA GLY A 31 -0.42 -3.02 11.29
C GLY A 31 0.56 -2.98 10.12
N ALA A 32 1.38 -4.01 9.93
CA ALA A 32 2.28 -4.10 8.78
C ALA A 32 1.45 -4.09 7.49
N THR A 33 1.44 -2.99 6.75
CA THR A 33 0.65 -2.83 5.53
C THR A 33 1.39 -3.44 4.35
N LEU A 34 1.03 -4.68 4.03
CA LEU A 34 1.16 -5.18 2.67
C LEU A 34 0.06 -4.53 1.82
N CYS A 35 0.30 -4.32 0.52
CA CYS A 35 -0.78 -3.97 -0.39
C CYS A 35 -1.68 -5.19 -0.62
N PRO A 36 -2.97 -5.00 -1.01
CA PRO A 36 -3.91 -6.10 -1.26
C PRO A 36 -3.38 -7.15 -2.24
N VAL A 37 -2.56 -6.71 -3.21
CA VAL A 37 -1.90 -7.60 -4.18
C VAL A 37 -0.87 -8.50 -3.49
N CYS A 38 0.02 -7.93 -2.69
CA CYS A 38 1.02 -8.71 -1.95
C CYS A 38 0.36 -9.64 -0.93
N GLU A 39 -0.69 -9.21 -0.24
CA GLU A 39 -1.45 -10.08 0.68
C GLU A 39 -2.03 -11.30 -0.04
N TRP A 40 -2.66 -11.10 -1.19
CA TRP A 40 -3.19 -12.21 -1.99
C TRP A 40 -2.08 -13.12 -2.52
N GLN A 41 -0.95 -12.56 -2.95
CA GLN A 41 0.19 -13.36 -3.41
C GLN A 41 0.75 -14.25 -2.30
N GLU A 42 0.93 -13.73 -1.08
CA GLU A 42 1.40 -14.52 0.06
C GLU A 42 0.40 -15.63 0.44
N ALA A 43 -0.91 -15.33 0.41
CA ALA A 43 -1.96 -16.31 0.64
C ALA A 43 -1.94 -17.44 -0.43
N GLN A 44 -1.82 -17.08 -1.70
CA GLN A 44 -1.73 -18.02 -2.82
C GLN A 44 -0.46 -18.87 -2.75
N ARG A 45 0.68 -18.27 -2.43
CA ARG A 45 1.95 -19.00 -2.25
C ARG A 45 1.84 -20.03 -1.14
N THR A 46 1.23 -19.66 -0.02
CA THR A 46 0.98 -20.58 1.09
C THR A 46 0.05 -21.71 0.66
N ALA A 47 -1.00 -21.41 -0.11
CA ALA A 47 -1.94 -22.42 -0.60
C ALA A 47 -1.35 -23.38 -1.65
N CYS A 48 -0.41 -22.93 -2.49
CA CYS A 48 0.16 -23.74 -3.57
C CYS A 48 1.51 -24.41 -3.24
N SER A 49 2.07 -24.22 -2.03
CA SER A 49 3.33 -24.85 -1.61
C SER A 49 3.14 -26.19 -0.88
N GLY A 50 2.00 -26.85 -1.09
CA GLY A 50 1.61 -28.13 -0.47
C GLY A 50 1.86 -29.34 -1.36
#